data_AF-A0A158F137-F1
#
_entry.id   AF-A0A158F137-F1
#
_cell.length_a   1.000
_cell.length_b   1.000
_cell.length_c   1.000
_cell.angle_alpha   90.00
_cell.angle_beta   90.00
_cell.angle_gamma   90.00
#
_symmetry.space_group_name_H-M   'P 1'
#
loop_
_entity.id
_entity.type
_entity.pdbx_description
1 polymer ?
#
loop_
_entity_poly.entity_id
_entity_poly.type
_entity_poly.pdbx_seq_one_letter_code
_entity_poly.pdbx_strand_id
1 'polypeptide(L)' 'MRVVLCAVLVAMTGSSMAVATQQESAASDAESQAPKTLKERLGDKASDDQRVDNCKVPAERRGSKSRPDECVR' A
#
# COMPACT_ATOMS: atom_id res chain seq x y z
N MET A 1 9.56 26.73 44.04
CA MET A 1 10.49 26.71 42.89
C MET A 1 10.54 25.40 42.09
N ARG A 2 9.97 24.27 42.56
CA ARG A 2 9.88 23.04 41.73
C ARG A 2 8.65 22.99 40.82
N VAL A 3 7.56 23.67 41.19
CA VAL A 3 6.30 23.67 40.43
C VAL A 3 6.34 24.60 39.20
N VAL A 4 7.12 25.69 39.27
CA VAL A 4 7.36 26.60 38.13
C VAL A 4 8.29 25.97 37.08
N LEU A 5 9.14 25.02 37.48
CA LEU A 5 10.06 24.32 36.58
C LEU A 5 9.34 23.35 35.63
N CYS A 6 8.19 22.79 36.05
CA CYS A 6 7.41 21.88 35.19
C CYS A 6 6.56 22.60 34.14
N ALA A 7 6.28 23.91 34.31
CA ALA A 7 5.40 24.65 33.40
C ALA A 7 6.11 25.14 32.11
N VAL A 8 7.45 25.16 32.08
CA VAL A 8 8.22 25.71 30.96
C VAL A 8 8.63 24.62 29.93
N LEU A 9 8.60 23.34 30.30
CA LEU A 9 9.02 22.25 29.41
C LEU A 9 7.95 21.77 28.42
N VAL A 10 6.71 22.25 28.52
CA VAL A 10 5.58 21.78 27.68
C VAL A 10 5.45 22.57 26.37
N ALA A 11 6.30 23.58 26.12
CA ALA A 11 6.11 24.53 25.01
C ALA A 11 6.96 24.28 23.74
N MET A 12 7.65 23.15 23.59
CA MET A 12 8.59 22.90 22.47
C MET A 12 8.41 21.52 21.81
N THR A 13 7.20 21.19 21.36
CA THR A 13 7.00 20.11 20.37
C THR A 13 6.03 20.57 19.29
N GLY A 14 6.53 21.39 18.37
CA GLY A 14 5.83 21.77 17.14
C GLY A 14 5.84 20.60 16.15
N SER A 15 4.66 20.21 15.71
CA SER A 15 4.35 19.03 14.91
C SER A 15 5.10 18.97 13.57
N SER A 16 5.75 17.84 13.30
CA SER A 16 6.36 17.50 12.02
C SER A 16 5.33 17.49 10.89
N MET A 17 5.68 18.10 9.76
CA MET A 17 4.91 18.12 8.51
C MET A 17 4.74 16.69 7.97
N ALA A 18 3.51 16.18 7.93
CA ALA A 18 3.18 15.00 7.14
C ALA A 18 2.74 15.45 5.74
N VAL A 19 3.67 15.41 4.78
CA VAL A 19 3.33 15.46 3.36
C VAL A 19 2.63 14.15 3.03
N ALA A 20 1.29 14.18 3.01
CA ALA A 20 0.50 13.14 2.38
C ALA A 20 0.66 13.28 0.86
N THR A 21 1.58 12.53 0.28
CA THR A 21 1.56 12.24 -1.16
C THR A 21 0.25 11.51 -1.43
N GLN A 22 -0.73 12.23 -1.99
CA GLN A 22 -1.91 11.64 -2.60
C GLN A 22 -1.42 10.87 -3.82
N GLN A 23 -1.09 9.61 -3.62
CA GLN A 23 -0.86 8.67 -4.71
C GLN A 23 -2.23 8.42 -5.33
N GLU A 24 -2.43 8.99 -6.51
CA GLU A 24 -3.62 8.86 -7.33
C GLU A 24 -3.94 7.38 -7.51
N SER A 25 -5.00 6.94 -6.84
CA SER A 25 -5.43 5.56 -6.84
C SER A 25 -6.05 5.27 -8.20
N ALA A 26 -5.25 4.72 -9.12
CA ALA A 26 -5.73 4.06 -10.34
C ALA A 26 -6.42 2.71 -10.00
N ALA A 27 -7.23 2.68 -8.93
CA ALA A 27 -7.95 1.51 -8.43
C ALA A 27 -9.38 1.41 -8.97
N SER A 28 -9.82 2.35 -9.83
CA SER A 28 -11.25 2.49 -10.15
C SER A 28 -11.85 1.35 -10.99
N ASP A 29 -11.04 0.57 -11.73
CA ASP A 29 -11.55 -0.53 -12.56
C ASP A 29 -11.58 -1.88 -11.84
N ALA A 30 -10.71 -2.08 -10.84
CA ALA A 30 -10.68 -3.34 -10.08
C ALA A 30 -11.79 -3.41 -9.02
N GLU A 31 -12.27 -2.27 -8.53
CA GLU A 31 -13.31 -2.19 -7.49
C GLU A 31 -14.73 -2.50 -8.01
N SER A 32 -14.95 -2.42 -9.32
CA SER A 32 -16.28 -2.64 -9.91
C SER A 32 -16.59 -4.13 -10.18
N GLN A 33 -15.63 -5.03 -9.99
CA GLN A 33 -15.81 -6.47 -10.18
C GLN A 33 -15.84 -7.19 -8.82
N ALA A 34 -16.79 -8.10 -8.64
CA ALA A 34 -16.82 -8.95 -7.44
C ALA A 34 -15.49 -9.75 -7.33
N PRO A 35 -14.92 -9.86 -6.13
CA PRO A 35 -13.66 -10.59 -5.95
C PRO A 35 -13.87 -12.06 -6.34
N LYS A 36 -13.03 -12.57 -7.24
CA LYS A 36 -13.14 -13.96 -7.70
C LYS A 36 -12.73 -14.91 -6.58
N THR A 37 -13.49 -16.00 -6.42
CA THR A 37 -13.27 -17.01 -5.40
C THR A 37 -12.12 -17.96 -5.77
N LEU A 38 -11.66 -18.78 -4.81
CA LEU A 38 -10.47 -19.64 -4.95
C LEU A 38 -10.40 -20.42 -6.26
N LYS A 39 -11.46 -21.16 -6.62
CA LYS A 39 -11.47 -21.99 -7.84
C LYS A 39 -11.38 -21.13 -9.10
N GLU A 40 -11.93 -19.93 -9.09
CA GLU A 40 -11.88 -18.97 -10.19
C GLU A 40 -10.49 -18.33 -10.35
N ARG A 41 -9.63 -18.42 -9.33
CA ARG A 41 -8.24 -17.95 -9.33
C ARG A 41 -7.21 -19.06 -9.56
N LEU A 42 -7.64 -20.29 -9.87
CA LEU A 42 -6.76 -21.45 -10.00
C LEU A 42 -5.98 -21.51 -11.34
N GLY A 43 -5.79 -20.36 -12.00
CA GLY A 43 -4.99 -20.24 -13.20
C GLY A 43 -3.51 -19.97 -12.91
N ASP A 44 -2.76 -19.70 -13.97
CA ASP A 44 -1.40 -19.19 -13.89
C ASP A 44 -1.31 -17.93 -13.02
N LYS A 45 -0.26 -17.82 -12.20
CA LYS A 45 -0.03 -16.65 -11.34
C LYS A 45 -0.04 -15.34 -12.12
N ALA A 46 0.54 -15.31 -13.32
CA ALA A 46 0.58 -14.10 -14.13
C ALA A 46 -0.82 -13.63 -14.61
N SER A 47 -1.77 -14.56 -14.76
CA SER A 47 -3.12 -14.29 -15.26
C SER A 47 -4.11 -13.88 -14.16
N ASP A 48 -3.74 -13.96 -12.89
CA ASP A 48 -4.61 -13.52 -11.81
C ASP A 48 -4.54 -11.99 -11.67
N ASP A 49 -5.55 -11.32 -12.24
CA ASP A 49 -5.71 -9.87 -12.20
C ASP A 49 -5.84 -9.30 -10.79
N GLN A 50 -6.26 -10.11 -9.82
CA GLN A 50 -6.45 -9.71 -8.43
C GLN A 50 -5.17 -9.87 -7.58
N ARG A 51 -4.02 -10.20 -8.20
CA ARG A 51 -2.74 -10.18 -7.48
C ARG A 51 -2.34 -8.74 -7.14
N VAL A 52 -1.94 -8.56 -5.89
CA VAL A 52 -1.52 -7.27 -5.32
C VAL A 52 -0.07 -6.95 -5.72
N ASP A 53 0.80 -7.95 -5.72
CA ASP A 53 2.22 -7.83 -6.03
C ASP A 53 2.62 -8.69 -7.25
N ASN A 54 3.87 -8.56 -7.70
CA ASN A 54 4.52 -9.40 -8.70
C ASN A 54 5.49 -10.42 -8.05
N CYS A 55 5.37 -10.66 -6.74
CA CYS A 55 6.17 -11.66 -6.05
C CYS A 55 5.98 -13.03 -6.73
N LYS A 56 7.10 -13.66 -7.12
CA LYS A 56 7.15 -14.95 -7.82
C LYS A 56 6.49 -14.96 -9.21
N VAL A 57 6.35 -13.80 -9.86
CA VAL A 57 5.98 -13.70 -11.28
C VAL A 57 7.20 -13.26 -12.11
N PRO A 58 7.63 -14.08 -13.09
CA PRO A 58 8.73 -13.74 -14.01
C PRO A 58 8.45 -12.44 -14.75
N ALA A 59 9.49 -11.63 -15.00
CA ALA A 59 9.34 -10.30 -15.58
C ALA A 59 8.68 -10.33 -16.97
N GLU A 60 8.95 -11.37 -17.74
CA GLU A 60 8.42 -11.59 -19.09
C GLU A 60 6.91 -11.86 -19.10
N ARG A 61 6.37 -12.28 -17.94
CA ARG A 61 4.95 -12.59 -17.75
C ARG A 61 4.21 -11.50 -17.00
N ARG A 62 4.89 -10.43 -16.58
CA ARG A 62 4.24 -9.28 -15.94
C ARG A 62 3.48 -8.52 -17.02
N GLY A 63 2.18 -8.32 -16.80
CA GLY A 63 1.37 -7.48 -17.67
C GLY A 63 1.76 -6.00 -17.54
N SER A 64 1.00 -5.12 -18.20
CA SER A 64 1.22 -3.67 -18.16
C SER A 64 0.87 -3.02 -16.81
N LYS A 65 0.13 -3.72 -15.94
CA LYS A 65 -0.22 -3.21 -14.61
C LYS A 65 1.03 -3.13 -13.73
N SER A 66 1.40 -1.91 -13.34
CA SER A 66 2.47 -1.71 -12.36
C SER A 66 2.05 -2.28 -11.01
N ARG A 67 2.87 -3.19 -10.45
CA ARG A 67 2.67 -3.80 -9.13
C ARG A 67 4.03 -3.92 -8.45
N PRO A 68 4.10 -3.82 -7.10
CA PRO A 68 5.34 -4.02 -6.36
C PRO A 68 5.92 -5.41 -6.62
N ASP A 69 7.24 -5.53 -6.71
CA ASP A 69 7.91 -6.82 -6.92
C ASP A 69 8.22 -7.56 -5.62
N GLU A 70 8.32 -6.81 -4.52
CA GLU A 70 8.65 -7.31 -3.20
C GLU A 70 7.57 -8.27 -2.67
N CYS A 71 8.01 -9.34 -2.04
CA CYS A 71 7.14 -10.25 -1.31
C CYS A 71 6.89 -9.66 0.09
N VAL A 72 5.88 -8.81 0.24
CA VAL A 72 5.48 -8.30 1.56
C VAL A 72 4.79 -9.45 2.32
N ARG A 73 5.29 -9.76 3.52
CA ARG A 73 4.89 -10.91 4.32
C ARG A 73 3.80 -10.56 5.32
#